data_AF-C8P8L3-F1
#
_entry.id   AF-C8P8L3-F1
#
_cell.length_a   1.000
_cell.length_b   1.000
_cell.length_c   1.000
_cell.angle_alpha   90.00
_cell.angle_beta   90.00
_cell.angle_gamma   90.00
#
_symmetry.space_group_name_H-M   'P 1'
#
loop_
_entity.id
_entity.type
_entity.pdbx_description
1 polymer ?
#
loop_
_entity_poly.entity_id
_entity_poly.type
_entity_poly.pdbx_seq_one_letter_code
_entity_poly.pdbx_strand_id
1 'polypeptide(L)'
;MKLKEGNNMLINLVSILLMGVFIYALVVNFRRGNFAYSFVMYVGAIIFYANFYHNLSRGWAFWLMLIMLLASIALAIYFIYRAIECQNNRHHYWGAVALSGLTVLLVLLFNLLL
;
A
#
# COMPACT_ATOMS: atom_id res chain seq x y z
N MET A 1 2.29 32.92 -3.09
CA MET A 1 1.21 31.92 -3.04
C MET A 1 1.38 30.83 -4.09
N LYS A 2 1.50 31.16 -5.40
CA LYS A 2 1.76 30.19 -6.49
C LYS A 2 2.99 29.27 -6.32
N LEU A 3 4.08 29.75 -5.70
CA LEU A 3 5.28 28.93 -5.44
C LEU A 3 5.02 27.79 -4.44
N LYS A 4 4.11 27.98 -3.48
CA LYS A 4 3.77 26.96 -2.46
C LYS A 4 2.87 25.87 -3.05
N GLU A 5 1.98 26.25 -3.96
CA GLU A 5 1.11 25.31 -4.69
C GLU A 5 1.89 24.46 -5.69
N GLY A 6 2.85 25.04 -6.43
CA GLY A 6 3.70 24.30 -7.36
C GLY A 6 4.57 23.25 -6.66
N ASN A 7 5.08 23.56 -5.46
CA ASN A 7 5.88 22.63 -4.67
C ASN A 7 5.03 21.46 -4.15
N ASN A 8 3.81 21.73 -3.69
CA ASN A 8 2.88 20.69 -3.24
C ASN A 8 2.44 19.77 -4.40
N MET A 9 2.24 20.32 -5.60
CA MET A 9 1.91 19.52 -6.78
C MET A 9 3.02 18.54 -7.15
N LEU A 10 4.29 18.99 -7.12
CA LEU A 10 5.44 18.14 -7.43
C LEU A 10 5.64 17.04 -6.38
N ILE A 11 5.51 17.36 -5.10
CA ILE A 11 5.57 16.39 -4.00
C ILE A 11 4.49 15.32 -4.13
N ASN A 12 3.26 15.73 -4.50
CA ASN A 12 2.15 14.80 -4.72
C ASN A 12 2.43 13.85 -5.88
N LEU A 13 2.94 14.38 -6.99
CA LEU A 13 3.25 13.60 -8.20
C LEU A 13 4.36 12.58 -7.94
N VAL A 14 5.42 12.99 -7.23
CA VAL A 14 6.50 12.10 -6.79
C VAL A 14 5.98 11.03 -5.83
N SER A 15 5.11 11.39 -4.89
CA SER A 15 4.54 10.44 -3.93
C SER A 15 3.69 9.37 -4.61
N ILE A 16 2.85 9.76 -5.59
CA ILE A 16 2.05 8.81 -6.38
C ILE A 16 2.96 7.88 -7.20
N LEU A 17 3.99 8.41 -7.87
CA LEU A 17 4.93 7.63 -8.66
C LEU A 17 5.66 6.60 -7.80
N LEU A 18 6.22 7.03 -6.67
CA LEU A 18 6.92 6.15 -5.73
C LEU A 18 5.96 5.11 -5.17
N MET A 19 4.77 5.49 -4.74
CA MET A 19 3.74 4.54 -4.31
C MET A 19 3.47 3.46 -5.37
N GLY A 20 3.33 3.84 -6.64
CA GLY A 20 3.15 2.90 -7.75
C GLY A 20 4.35 1.94 -7.93
N VAL A 21 5.58 2.46 -7.88
CA VAL A 21 6.80 1.65 -7.95
C VAL A 21 6.89 0.63 -6.81
N PHE A 22 6.58 1.06 -5.60
CA PHE A 22 6.60 0.20 -4.41
C PHE A 22 5.50 -0.88 -4.48
N ILE A 23 4.29 -0.54 -4.94
CA ILE A 23 3.21 -1.54 -5.16
C ILE A 23 3.63 -2.55 -6.24
N TYR A 24 4.20 -2.09 -7.35
CA TYR A 24 4.69 -2.99 -8.40
C TYR A 24 5.79 -3.93 -7.86
N ALA A 25 6.78 -3.39 -7.17
CA ALA A 25 7.86 -4.16 -6.57
C ALA A 25 7.34 -5.15 -5.51
N LEU A 26 6.33 -4.77 -4.73
CA LEU A 26 5.63 -5.64 -3.78
C LEU A 26 5.02 -6.85 -4.50
N VAL A 27 4.25 -6.63 -5.57
CA VAL A 27 3.64 -7.72 -6.33
C VAL A 27 4.71 -8.63 -6.94
N VAL A 28 5.78 -8.07 -7.51
CA VAL A 28 6.87 -8.85 -8.12
C VAL A 28 7.62 -9.69 -7.08
N ASN A 29 7.97 -9.11 -5.92
CA ASN A 29 8.68 -9.82 -4.86
C ASN A 29 7.80 -10.91 -4.23
N PHE A 30 6.51 -10.62 -4.04
CA PHE A 30 5.56 -11.61 -3.55
C PHE A 30 5.40 -12.73 -4.57
N ARG A 31 5.44 -12.36 -5.87
CA ARG A 31 5.44 -13.31 -6.97
C ARG A 31 6.59 -14.32 -6.89
N ARG A 32 7.77 -13.83 -6.55
CA ARG A 32 9.00 -14.62 -6.41
C ARG A 32 9.12 -15.33 -5.05
N GLY A 33 8.13 -15.22 -4.17
CA GLY A 33 8.17 -15.81 -2.83
C GLY A 33 9.10 -15.09 -1.85
N ASN A 34 9.54 -13.88 -2.18
CA ASN A 34 10.43 -13.08 -1.34
C ASN A 34 9.62 -12.19 -0.38
N PHE A 35 9.09 -12.79 0.69
CA PHE A 35 8.14 -12.12 1.60
C PHE A 35 8.76 -10.99 2.41
N ALA A 36 10.01 -11.12 2.84
CA ALA A 36 10.70 -10.06 3.57
C ALA A 36 10.80 -8.79 2.72
N TYR A 37 11.19 -8.92 1.45
CA TYR A 37 11.23 -7.79 0.53
C TYR A 37 9.83 -7.29 0.16
N SER A 38 8.86 -8.19 0.00
CA SER A 38 7.45 -7.81 -0.24
C SER A 38 6.91 -6.94 0.88
N PHE A 39 7.26 -7.28 2.13
CA PHE A 39 6.90 -6.50 3.31
C PHE A 39 7.56 -5.12 3.31
N VAL A 40 8.86 -5.03 3.03
CA VAL A 40 9.55 -3.73 2.90
C VAL A 40 8.89 -2.87 1.81
N MET A 41 8.51 -3.49 0.68
CA MET A 41 7.84 -2.78 -0.39
C MET A 41 6.45 -2.29 0.01
N TYR A 42 5.73 -3.07 0.83
CA TYR A 42 4.43 -2.68 1.39
C TYR A 42 4.56 -1.42 2.27
N VAL A 43 5.48 -1.45 3.23
CA VAL A 43 5.75 -0.32 4.14
C VAL A 43 6.12 0.94 3.34
N GLY A 44 6.97 0.81 2.32
CA GLY A 44 7.31 1.93 1.45
C GLY A 44 6.09 2.53 0.75
N ALA A 45 5.19 1.71 0.18
CA ALA A 45 3.97 2.18 -0.45
C ALA A 45 3.07 2.98 0.53
N ILE A 46 2.98 2.54 1.78
CA ILE A 46 2.19 3.22 2.82
C ILE A 46 2.79 4.57 3.22
N ILE A 47 4.12 4.66 3.34
CA ILE A 47 4.80 5.92 3.67
C ILE A 47 4.51 6.98 2.60
N PHE A 48 4.61 6.62 1.31
CA PHE A 48 4.30 7.54 0.22
C PHE A 48 2.81 7.85 0.11
N TYR A 49 1.93 6.90 0.41
CA TYR A 49 0.50 7.15 0.54
C TYR A 49 0.20 8.18 1.64
N ALA A 50 0.78 8.03 2.84
CA ALA A 50 0.59 8.96 3.94
C ALA A 50 1.07 10.37 3.58
N ASN A 51 2.22 10.47 2.92
CA ASN A 51 2.77 11.75 2.46
C ASN A 51 1.86 12.40 1.42
N PHE A 52 1.30 11.62 0.49
CA PHE A 52 0.33 12.13 -0.48
C PHE A 52 -0.98 12.56 0.18
N TYR A 53 -1.49 11.76 1.12
CA TYR A 53 -2.72 12.01 1.85
C TYR A 53 -2.67 13.32 2.65
N HIS A 54 -1.55 13.60 3.33
CA HIS A 54 -1.38 14.81 4.13
C HIS A 54 -1.42 16.11 3.30
N ASN A 55 -1.04 16.02 2.03
CA ASN A 55 -1.00 17.15 1.10
C ASN A 55 -2.30 17.30 0.29
N LEU A 56 -3.30 16.47 0.58
CA LEU A 56 -4.56 16.43 -0.15
C LEU A 56 -5.62 17.33 0.48
N SER A 57 -6.49 17.93 -0.35
CA SER A 57 -7.60 18.73 0.17
C SER A 57 -8.67 17.83 0.80
N ARG A 58 -9.30 18.30 1.90
CA ARG A 58 -10.25 17.51 2.71
C ARG A 58 -11.39 16.89 1.90
N GLY A 59 -11.85 17.53 0.82
CA GLY A 59 -12.93 17.01 -0.03
C GLY A 59 -12.53 15.75 -0.82
N TRP A 60 -11.26 15.63 -1.21
CA TRP A 60 -10.75 14.47 -1.98
C TRP A 60 -10.16 13.38 -1.09
N ALA A 61 -9.78 13.73 0.15
CA ALA A 61 -9.10 12.83 1.07
C ALA A 61 -9.94 11.58 1.38
N PHE A 62 -11.24 11.77 1.61
CA PHE A 62 -12.17 10.67 1.84
C PHE A 62 -12.24 9.69 0.66
N TRP A 63 -12.41 10.19 -0.57
CA TRP A 63 -12.53 9.36 -1.76
C TRP A 63 -11.25 8.58 -2.04
N LEU A 64 -10.09 9.21 -1.87
CA LEU A 64 -8.80 8.54 -2.02
C LEU A 64 -8.56 7.49 -0.94
N MET A 65 -8.97 7.74 0.30
CA MET A 65 -8.94 6.75 1.37
C MET A 65 -9.82 5.54 1.05
N LEU A 66 -11.04 5.77 0.55
CA LEU A 66 -11.96 4.70 0.16
C LEU A 66 -11.37 3.86 -0.98
N ILE A 67 -10.81 4.49 -2.02
CA ILE A 67 -10.17 3.78 -3.13
C ILE A 67 -8.98 2.94 -2.63
N MET A 68 -8.14 3.51 -1.77
CA MET A 68 -6.95 2.82 -1.24
C MET A 68 -7.33 1.67 -0.30
N LEU A 69 -8.42 1.81 0.46
CA LEU A 69 -8.99 0.72 1.24
C LEU A 69 -9.43 -0.44 0.34
N LEU A 70 -10.22 -0.14 -0.69
CA LEU A 70 -10.70 -1.15 -1.65
C LEU A 70 -9.53 -1.82 -2.39
N ALA A 71 -8.55 -1.04 -2.83
CA ALA A 71 -7.33 -1.55 -3.46
C ALA A 71 -6.56 -2.48 -2.52
N SER A 72 -6.43 -2.11 -1.24
CA SER A 72 -5.77 -2.91 -0.21
C SER A 72 -6.49 -4.24 0.05
N ILE A 73 -7.82 -4.22 0.10
CA ILE A 73 -8.65 -5.43 0.22
C ILE A 73 -8.45 -6.34 -1.00
N ALA A 74 -8.48 -5.79 -2.22
CA ALA A 74 -8.24 -6.57 -3.44
C ALA A 74 -6.84 -7.20 -3.47
N LEU A 75 -5.82 -6.46 -3.01
CA LEU A 75 -4.44 -6.94 -2.91
C LEU A 75 -4.30 -8.07 -1.88
N ALA A 76 -4.96 -7.95 -0.74
CA ALA A 76 -5.00 -9.00 0.29
C ALA A 76 -5.66 -10.28 -0.24
N ILE A 77 -6.81 -10.16 -0.93
CA ILE A 77 -7.48 -11.31 -1.56
C ILE A 77 -6.56 -11.98 -2.59
N TYR A 78 -5.91 -11.18 -3.45
CA TYR A 78 -4.97 -11.69 -4.46
C TYR A 78 -3.81 -12.47 -3.83
N PHE A 79 -3.24 -11.97 -2.74
CA PHE A 79 -2.16 -12.63 -2.03
C PHE A 79 -2.59 -13.91 -1.34
N ILE A 80 -3.76 -13.93 -0.71
CA ILE A 80 -4.34 -15.13 -0.10
C ILE A 80 -4.59 -16.20 -1.17
N TYR A 81 -5.26 -15.84 -2.27
CA TYR A 81 -5.53 -16.74 -3.39
C TYR A 81 -4.25 -17.38 -3.92
N ARG A 82 -3.22 -16.56 -4.18
CA ARG A 82 -1.94 -17.03 -4.70
C ARG A 82 -1.18 -17.91 -3.71
N ALA A 83 -1.32 -17.65 -2.42
CA ALA A 83 -0.71 -18.47 -1.39
C ALA A 83 -1.39 -19.84 -1.25
N ILE A 84 -2.70 -19.93 -1.50
CA ILE A 84 -3.44 -21.19 -1.55
C ILE A 84 -3.00 -22.03 -2.75
N GLU A 85 -2.86 -21.43 -3.94
CA GLU A 85 -2.39 -22.14 -5.15
C GLU A 85 -0.97 -22.69 -4.99
N CYS A 86 -0.10 -22.03 -4.20
CA CYS A 86 1.28 -22.48 -3.95
C CYS A 86 1.40 -23.56 -2.85
N GLN A 87 0.37 -24.40 -2.69
CA GLN A 87 0.07 -25.32 -1.58
C GLN A 87 1.22 -26.22 -1.06
N ASN A 88 2.36 -26.29 -1.76
CA ASN A 88 3.52 -27.09 -1.39
C ASN A 88 4.50 -26.39 -0.43
N ASN A 89 4.36 -25.07 -0.17
CA ASN A 89 5.27 -24.33 0.70
C ASN A 89 4.52 -23.50 1.76
N ARG A 90 4.51 -23.98 3.02
CA ARG A 90 3.86 -23.29 4.16
C ARG A 90 4.33 -21.84 4.34
N HIS A 91 5.56 -21.52 3.93
CA HIS A 91 6.08 -20.15 3.98
C HIS A 91 5.29 -19.16 3.12
N HIS A 92 4.70 -19.60 1.99
CA HIS A 92 3.91 -18.72 1.14
C HIS A 92 2.57 -18.32 1.76
N TYR A 93 1.95 -19.26 2.49
CA TYR A 93 0.72 -19.04 3.22
C TYR A 93 0.88 -18.04 4.37
N TRP A 94 1.87 -18.24 5.24
CA TRP A 94 2.10 -17.36 6.38
C TRP A 94 2.53 -15.95 5.98
N GLY A 95 3.31 -15.80 4.89
CA GLY A 95 3.68 -14.50 4.34
C GLY A 95 2.48 -13.69 3.84
N ALA A 96 1.52 -14.35 3.17
CA ALA A 96 0.28 -13.73 2.73
C ALA A 96 -0.60 -13.30 3.89
N VAL A 97 -0.79 -14.18 4.88
CA VAL A 97 -1.61 -13.92 6.07
C VAL A 97 -1.04 -12.77 6.89
N ALA A 98 0.28 -12.70 7.06
CA ALA A 98 0.95 -11.60 7.76
C ALA A 98 0.74 -10.26 7.05
N LEU A 99 0.90 -10.21 5.71
CA LEU A 99 0.66 -9.02 4.91
C LEU A 99 -0.81 -8.55 5.00
N SER A 100 -1.76 -9.48 4.90
CA SER A 100 -3.19 -9.19 5.03
C SER A 100 -3.56 -8.67 6.42
N GLY A 101 -3.04 -9.30 7.48
CA GLY A 101 -3.27 -8.85 8.86
C GLY A 101 -2.69 -7.46 9.11
N LEU A 102 -1.50 -7.19 8.60
CA LEU A 102 -0.84 -5.89 8.75
C LEU A 102 -1.57 -4.78 7.98
N THR A 103 -2.19 -5.13 6.85
CA THR A 103 -3.06 -4.23 6.08
C THR A 103 -4.28 -3.79 6.89
N VAL A 104 -4.96 -4.72 7.55
CA VAL A 104 -6.11 -4.41 8.42
C VAL A 104 -5.67 -3.52 9.60
N LEU A 105 -4.54 -3.84 10.21
CA LEU A 105 -4.00 -3.11 11.36
C LEU A 105 -3.67 -1.66 10.98
N LEU A 106 -3.06 -1.45 9.81
CA LEU A 106 -2.78 -0.11 9.30
C LEU A 106 -4.04 0.67 8.97
N VAL A 107 -5.03 0.06 8.31
CA VAL A 107 -6.31 0.73 8.04
C VAL A 107 -6.95 1.23 9.34
N LEU A 108 -6.92 0.43 10.40
CA LEU A 108 -7.42 0.84 11.72
C LEU A 108 -6.61 1.98 12.33
N LEU A 109 -5.27 1.94 12.21
CA LEU A 109 -4.38 3.01 12.66
C LEU A 109 -4.62 4.32 11.92
N PHE A 110 -4.77 4.27 10.60
CA PHE A 110 -5.08 5.43 9.76
C PHE A 110 -6.44 6.03 10.15
N ASN A 111 -7.46 5.20 10.40
CA ASN A 111 -8.77 5.67 10.85
C ASN A 111 -8.79 6.32 12.26
N LEU A 112 -7.79 6.01 13.10
CA LEU A 112 -7.66 6.58 14.45
C LEU A 112 -6.80 7.85 14.51
N LEU A 113 -5.83 7.99 13.59
CA LEU A 113 -4.83 9.06 13.62
C LEU A 113 -5.08 10.20 12.64
N LEU A 114 -5.91 9.98 11.61
CA LEU A 114 -6.23 10.97 10.56
C LEU A 114 -7.72 11.30 10.57
#